data_AF-A0A7J8RBS8-F1
#
_entry.id   AF-A0A7J8RBS8-F1
#
_cell.length_a   1.000
_cell.length_b   1.000
_cell.length_c   1.000
_cell.angle_alpha   90.00
_cell.angle_beta   90.00
_cell.angle_gamma   90.00
#
_symmetry.space_group_name_H-M   'P 1'
#
loop_
_entity.id
_entity.type
_entity.pdbx_description
1 polymer ?
#
loop_
_entity_poly.entity_id
_entity_poly.type
_entity_poly.pdbx_seq_one_letter_code
_entity_poly.pdbx_strand_id
1 'polypeptide(L)' 'MIKIANSNFKNISRHTVARDVLMYYAKDRDHVKEELAKAPGLICLTSNNWNSEHTNDEYICITTHWIDKDWKLQRES' A
#
# COMPACT_ATOMS: atom_id res chain seq x y z
N MET A 1 0.98 -25.24 -11.62
CA MET A 1 -0.41 -25.28 -12.12
C MET A 1 -0.68 -24.28 -13.25
N ILE A 2 -0.26 -23.01 -13.19
CA ILE A 2 -0.55 -22.00 -14.25
C ILE A 2 0.07 -22.34 -15.62
N LYS A 3 1.28 -22.93 -15.67
CA LYS A 3 1.89 -23.41 -16.93
C LYS A 3 1.09 -24.48 -17.67
N ILE A 4 0.25 -25.24 -16.96
CA ILE A 4 -0.60 -26.27 -17.57
C ILE A 4 -1.80 -25.63 -18.28
N ALA A 5 -2.30 -24.50 -17.75
CA ALA A 5 -3.40 -23.75 -18.34
C ALA A 5 -2.98 -22.88 -19.54
N ASN A 6 -1.70 -22.46 -19.60
CA ASN A 6 -1.15 -21.71 -20.73
C ASN A 6 0.34 -22.05 -20.92
N SER A 7 0.67 -22.71 -22.03
CA SER A 7 2.03 -23.14 -22.37
C SER A 7 3.00 -21.98 -22.60
N ASN A 8 2.49 -20.80 -22.97
CA ASN A 8 3.29 -19.59 -23.16
C ASN A 8 3.52 -18.83 -21.85
N PHE A 9 2.94 -19.26 -20.73
CA PHE A 9 3.11 -18.60 -19.44
C PHE A 9 4.56 -18.77 -18.94
N LYS A 10 5.24 -17.63 -18.78
CA LYS A 10 6.54 -17.57 -18.13
C LYS A 10 6.34 -17.46 -16.62
N ASN A 11 6.80 -18.46 -15.88
CA ASN A 11 6.76 -18.41 -14.41
C ASN A 11 7.62 -17.24 -13.93
N ILE A 12 7.06 -16.48 -13.00
CA ILE A 12 7.77 -15.44 -12.25
C ILE A 12 8.24 -16.07 -10.94
N SER A 13 9.49 -15.83 -10.55
CA SER A 13 10.01 -16.36 -9.28
C SER A 13 9.44 -15.59 -8.09
N ARG A 14 9.36 -16.22 -6.92
CA ARG A 14 8.97 -15.53 -5.68
C ARG A 14 9.88 -14.33 -5.37
N HIS A 15 11.17 -14.43 -5.67
CA HIS A 15 12.13 -13.33 -5.50
C HIS A 15 11.81 -12.13 -6.41
N THR A 16 11.45 -12.41 -7.67
CA THR A 16 11.04 -11.38 -8.62
C THR A 16 9.77 -10.70 -8.15
N VAL A 17 8.74 -11.45 -7.74
CA VAL A 17 7.50 -10.88 -7.22
C VAL A 17 7.76 -10.01 -5.99
N ALA A 18 8.53 -10.51 -5.01
CA ALA A 18 8.82 -9.76 -3.79
C ALA A 18 9.57 -8.45 -4.07
N ARG A 19 10.58 -8.50 -4.96
CA ARG A 19 11.31 -7.31 -5.40
C ARG A 19 10.39 -6.31 -6.09
N ASP A 20 9.56 -6.77 -7.03
CA ASP A 20 8.72 -5.90 -7.84
C ASP A 20 7.62 -5.24 -6.97
N VAL A 21 7.06 -5.96 -5.98
CA VAL A 21 6.12 -5.40 -4.99
C VAL A 21 6.80 -4.33 -4.12
N LEU A 22 8.00 -4.60 -3.62
CA LEU A 22 8.74 -3.62 -2.80
C LEU A 22 9.12 -2.37 -3.60
N MET A 23 9.49 -2.53 -4.88
CA MET A 23 9.77 -1.40 -5.77
C MET A 23 8.51 -0.56 -6.00
N TYR A 24 7.37 -1.21 -6.24
CA TYR A 24 6.10 -0.51 -6.42
C TYR A 24 5.72 0.28 -5.16
N TYR A 25 5.80 -0.36 -3.99
CA TYR A 25 5.57 0.29 -2.71
C TYR A 25 6.48 1.50 -2.50
N ALA A 26 7.79 1.37 -2.75
CA ALA A 26 8.73 2.46 -2.54
C ALA A 26 8.41 3.68 -3.41
N LYS A 27 8.05 3.44 -4.69
CA LYS A 27 7.63 4.50 -5.62
C LYS A 27 6.35 5.19 -5.14
N ASP A 28 5.36 4.42 -4.75
CA ASP A 28 4.06 4.92 -4.31
C ASP A 28 4.18 5.72 -3.00
N ARG A 29 4.93 5.20 -2.03
CA ARG A 29 5.28 5.90 -0.79
C ARG A 29 5.89 7.28 -1.05
N ASP A 30 6.81 7.38 -2.01
CA ASP A 30 7.47 8.65 -2.31
C ASP A 30 6.49 9.63 -3.00
N HIS A 31 5.59 9.12 -3.84
CA HIS A 31 4.51 9.91 -4.42
C HIS A 31 3.53 10.43 -3.36
N VAL A 32 3.06 9.59 -2.44
CA VAL A 32 2.16 9.98 -1.35
C VAL A 32 2.80 11.04 -0.47
N LYS A 33 4.09 10.91 -0.13
CA LYS A 33 4.82 11.94 0.63
C LYS A 33 4.83 13.29 -0.08
N GLU A 34 5.02 13.30 -1.39
CA GLU A 34 5.00 14.51 -2.19
C GLU A 34 3.59 15.14 -2.21
N GLU A 35 2.53 14.34 -2.36
CA GLU A 35 1.15 14.83 -2.33
C GLU A 35 0.76 15.37 -0.95
N LEU A 36 1.14 14.68 0.13
CA LEU A 36 0.92 15.16 1.50
C LEU A 36 1.64 16.49 1.76
N ALA A 37 2.87 16.66 1.23
CA ALA A 37 3.60 17.92 1.35
C ALA A 37 2.94 19.08 0.58
N LYS A 38 2.15 18.77 -0.45
CA LYS A 38 1.39 19.73 -1.27
C LYS A 38 -0.06 19.91 -0.80
N ALA A 39 -0.52 19.13 0.17
CA ALA A 39 -1.90 19.19 0.63
C ALA A 39 -2.23 20.62 1.12
N PRO A 40 -3.26 21.29 0.58
CA PRO A 40 -3.60 22.66 0.96
C PRO A 40 -4.18 22.80 2.38
N GLY A 41 -4.44 21.68 3.07
CA GLY A 41 -5.13 21.66 4.34
C GLY A 41 -4.53 20.68 5.35
N LEU A 42 -5.32 20.39 6.39
CA LEU A 42 -4.91 19.48 7.44
C LEU A 42 -4.88 18.03 6.94
N ILE A 43 -3.93 17.28 7.50
CA ILE A 43 -3.81 15.83 7.33
C ILE A 43 -4.36 15.17 8.59
N CYS A 44 -5.28 14.24 8.44
CA CYS A 44 -5.88 13.47 9.53
C CYS A 44 -5.35 12.02 9.51
N LEU A 45 -5.10 11.46 10.68
CA LEU A 45 -4.66 10.06 10.84
C LEU A 45 -5.72 9.28 11.61
N THR A 46 -6.11 8.13 11.09
CA THR A 46 -6.97 7.17 11.79
C THR A 46 -6.19 5.89 12.03
N SER A 47 -6.22 5.38 13.27
CA SER A 47 -5.66 4.06 13.59
C SER A 47 -6.77 3.02 13.70
N ASN A 48 -6.54 1.85 13.13
CA ASN A 48 -7.34 0.65 13.35
C ASN A 48 -6.42 -0.43 13.93
N ASN A 49 -6.75 -0.88 15.13
CA ASN A 49 -5.96 -1.86 15.86
C ASN A 49 -6.74 -3.17 15.95
N TRP A 50 -6.05 -4.29 15.79
CA TRP A 50 -6.64 -5.61 15.99
C TRP A 50 -5.62 -6.57 16.56
N ASN A 51 -6.11 -7.58 17.26
CA ASN A 51 -5.33 -8.74 17.67
C ASN A 51 -5.63 -9.91 16.73
N SER A 52 -4.64 -10.78 16.53
CA SER A 52 -4.82 -12.06 15.87
C SER A 52 -4.95 -13.13 16.94
N GLU A 53 -6.15 -13.70 17.10
CA GLU A 53 -6.38 -14.80 18.05
C GLU A 53 -5.53 -16.03 17.74
N HIS A 54 -5.15 -16.23 16.48
CA HIS A 54 -4.37 -17.40 16.05
C HIS A 54 -2.88 -17.28 16.33
N THR A 55 -2.32 -16.07 16.21
CA THR A 55 -0.87 -15.83 16.39
C THR A 55 -0.54 -15.13 17.70
N ASN A 56 -1.56 -14.62 18.40
CA ASN A 56 -1.42 -13.75 19.58
C ASN A 56 -0.59 -12.48 19.32
N ASP A 57 -0.58 -12.03 18.06
CA ASP A 57 0.06 -10.78 17.65
C ASP A 57 -0.94 -9.61 17.70
N GLU A 58 -0.43 -8.42 17.98
CA GLU A 58 -1.15 -7.16 17.89
C GLU A 58 -0.71 -6.38 16.65
N TYR A 59 -1.68 -5.85 15.91
CA TYR A 59 -1.45 -5.09 14.70
C TYR A 59 -2.11 -3.71 14.79
N ILE A 60 -1.48 -2.75 14.11
CA ILE A 60 -2.01 -1.41 13.89
C ILE A 60 -1.93 -1.09 12.40
N CYS A 61 -3.04 -0.61 11.84
CA CYS A 61 -3.07 0.05 10.54
C CYS A 61 -3.30 1.53 10.78
N ILE A 62 -2.47 2.37 10.16
CA ILE A 62 -2.62 3.82 10.19
C ILE A 62 -3.05 4.23 8.80
N THR A 63 -4.18 4.93 8.70
CA THR A 63 -4.66 5.48 7.44
C THR A 63 -4.63 6.99 7.51
N THR A 64 -4.03 7.60 6.50
CA THR A 64 -3.95 9.06 6.34
C THR A 64 -5.08 9.54 5.45
N HIS A 65 -5.75 10.63 5.85
CA HIS A 65 -6.81 11.29 5.09
C HIS A 65 -6.42 12.75 4.87
N TRP A 66 -6.54 13.26 3.64
CA TRP A 66 -6.22 14.65 3.32
C TRP A 66 -7.05 15.15 2.15
N ILE A 67 -7.13 16.47 1.98
CA ILE A 67 -7.66 17.08 0.76
C ILE A 67 -6.48 17.36 -0.17
N ASP A 68 -6.55 16.93 -1.43
CA ASP A 68 -5.52 17.20 -2.43
C ASP A 68 -5.67 18.61 -3.06
N LYS A 69 -4.75 18.95 -3.96
CA LYS A 69 -4.75 20.24 -4.69
C LYS A 69 -6.00 20.45 -5.56
N ASP A 70 -6.67 19.38 -5.95
CA ASP A 70 -7.86 19.39 -6.79
C ASP A 70 -9.14 19.35 -5.92
N TRP A 71 -9.01 19.61 -4.62
CA TRP A 71 -10.07 19.62 -3.62
C TRP A 71 -10.81 18.29 -3.47
N LYS A 72 -10.12 17.18 -3.73
CA LYS A 72 -10.67 15.83 -3.52
C LYS A 72 -10.15 15.23 -2.23
N LEU A 73 -11.05 14.55 -1.52
CA LEU A 73 -10.70 13.77 -0.35
C LEU A 73 -9.95 12.51 -0.78
N GLN A 74 -8.72 12.37 -0.28
CA GLN A 74 -7.84 11.23 -0.47
C GLN A 74 -7.69 10.46 0.84
N ARG A 75 -7.40 9.17 0.72
CA ARG A 75 -7.18 8.26 1.84
C ARG A 75 -6.22 7.15 1.44
N GLU A 76 -5.14 6.97 2.21
CA GLU A 76 -4.11 5.95 1.95
C GLU A 76 -3.62 5.30 3.26
N SER A 77 -3.32 4.00 3.23
CA SER A 77 -2.88 3.19 4.39
C SER A 77 -1.47 2.65 4.24
#